data_AF-A0A2X2JL89-F1
#
_entry.id   AF-A0A2X2JL89-F1
#
_cell.length_a   1.000
_cell.length_b   1.000
_cell.length_c   1.000
_cell.angle_alpha   90.00
_cell.angle_beta   90.00
_cell.angle_gamma   90.00
#
_symmetry.space_group_name_H-M   'P 1'
#
loop_
_entity.id
_entity.type
_entity.pdbx_description
1 polymer ?
#
loop_
_entity_poly.entity_id
_entity_poly.type
_entity_poly.pdbx_seq_one_letter_code
_entity_poly.pdbx_strand_id
1 'polypeptide(L)'
;MEELGITAMDLQDTFSFVYKAQFDNGLTEHEFDYVLFGKFNGTPEFNEEEVAETKYMNQREIQDAIQQAPQQFTPWFKLIYERAFDTYFSIYKNKL
;
A
#
# COMPACT_ATOMS: atom_id res chain seq x y z
N MET A 1 -8.87 11.50 3.83
CA MET A 1 -9.79 12.64 3.68
C MET A 1 -9.78 13.16 2.24
N GLU A 2 -8.62 13.57 1.68
CA GLU A 2 -8.53 14.07 0.29
C GLU A 2 -8.72 12.98 -0.79
N GLU A 3 -7.94 11.91 -0.75
CA GLU A 3 -7.99 10.87 -1.79
C GLU A 3 -9.10 9.85 -1.57
N LEU A 4 -9.05 9.11 -0.45
CA LEU A 4 -9.94 7.98 -0.21
C LEU A 4 -11.19 8.32 0.63
N GLY A 5 -11.35 9.57 1.08
CA GLY A 5 -12.40 9.92 2.06
C GLY A 5 -12.26 9.23 3.43
N ILE A 6 -11.16 8.50 3.67
CA ILE A 6 -10.94 7.73 4.90
C ILE A 6 -10.36 8.62 6.00
N THR A 7 -10.89 8.42 7.22
CA THR A 7 -10.24 8.78 8.49
C THR A 7 -9.75 7.49 9.14
N ALA A 8 -8.44 7.23 9.04
CA ALA A 8 -7.85 6.03 9.62
C ALA A 8 -7.70 6.18 11.14
N MET A 9 -7.97 5.09 11.87
CA MET A 9 -7.71 5.00 13.31
C MET A 9 -6.46 4.17 13.58
N ASP A 10 -5.81 4.47 14.70
CA ASP A 10 -4.69 3.69 15.24
C ASP A 10 -3.54 3.46 14.25
N LEU A 11 -3.18 4.49 13.47
CA LEU A 11 -2.02 4.43 12.57
C LEU A 11 -0.77 4.05 13.36
N GLN A 12 -0.09 2.99 12.90
CA GLN A 12 1.15 2.50 13.47
C GLN A 12 2.29 2.67 12.48
N ASP A 13 3.38 3.26 12.93
CA ASP A 13 4.66 3.20 12.22
C ASP A 13 5.13 1.74 12.15
N THR A 14 5.44 1.27 10.94
CA THR A 14 5.87 -0.12 10.74
C THR A 14 7.35 -0.23 10.40
N PHE A 15 7.73 0.28 9.24
CA PHE A 15 9.12 0.38 8.81
C PHE A 15 9.26 1.52 7.80
N SER A 16 10.50 1.87 7.50
CA SER A 16 10.83 2.79 6.43
C SER A 16 11.93 2.22 5.56
N PHE A 17 12.03 2.72 4.33
CA PHE A 17 13.07 2.30 3.38
C PHE A 17 13.37 3.40 2.37
N VAL A 18 14.58 3.36 1.81
CA VAL A 18 14.95 4.21 0.68
C VAL A 18 14.72 3.42 -0.60
N TYR A 19 14.09 4.03 -1.59
CA TYR A 19 13.97 3.46 -2.93
C TYR A 19 14.23 4.51 -4.00
N LYS A 20 14.56 4.04 -5.20
CA LYS A 20 14.66 4.87 -6.40
C LYS A 20 13.95 4.18 -7.55
N ALA A 21 13.01 4.87 -8.19
CA ALA A 21 12.26 4.40 -9.34
C ALA A 21 12.34 5.40 -10.48
N GLN A 22 12.48 4.92 -11.71
CA GLN A 22 12.48 5.75 -12.91
C GLN A 22 11.29 5.35 -13.78
N PHE A 23 10.60 6.33 -14.32
CA PHE A 23 9.42 6.15 -15.15
C PHE A 23 9.71 6.41 -16.62
N ASP A 24 8.91 5.83 -17.50
CA ASP A 24 9.07 5.94 -18.97
C ASP A 24 8.95 7.38 -19.48
N ASN A 25 8.24 8.24 -18.74
CA ASN A 25 8.10 9.66 -19.05
C ASN A 25 9.30 10.52 -18.60
N GLY A 26 10.38 9.89 -18.11
CA GLY A 26 11.59 10.56 -17.66
C GLY A 26 11.54 11.07 -16.22
N LEU A 27 10.41 10.91 -15.52
CA LEU A 27 10.33 11.21 -14.10
C LEU A 27 11.11 10.19 -13.27
N THR A 28 11.51 10.60 -12.07
CA THR A 28 12.20 9.74 -11.11
C THR A 28 11.70 10.06 -9.72
N GLU A 29 11.42 9.01 -8.96
CA GLU A 29 11.25 9.07 -7.51
C GLU A 29 12.52 8.57 -6.84
N HIS A 30 12.95 9.28 -5.79
CA HIS A 30 14.05 8.88 -4.93
C HIS A 30 13.73 9.35 -3.51
N GLU A 31 13.18 8.43 -2.72
CA GLU A 31 12.48 8.80 -1.50
C GLU A 31 12.92 7.94 -0.32
N PHE A 32 12.79 8.53 0.88
CA PHE A 32 12.79 7.80 2.14
C PHE A 32 11.34 7.68 2.61
N ASP A 33 10.76 6.50 2.38
CA ASP A 33 9.33 6.26 2.52
C ASP A 33 9.01 5.60 3.86
N TYR A 34 7.96 6.09 4.53
CA TYR A 34 7.46 5.60 5.81
C TYR A 34 6.17 4.81 5.60
N VAL A 35 6.20 3.53 5.95
CA VAL A 35 5.04 2.66 5.84
C VAL A 35 4.24 2.71 7.15
N LEU A 36 2.97 3.09 7.03
CA LEU A 36 2.01 3.14 8.14
C LEU A 36 0.93 2.07 7.95
N PHE A 37 0.59 1.35 9.02
CA PHE A 37 -0.58 0.46 9.02
C PHE A 37 -1.71 1.07 9.85
N GLY A 38 -2.92 1.02 9.30
CA GLY A 38 -4.15 1.48 9.95
C GLY A 38 -5.28 0.50 9.75
N LYS A 39 -6.38 0.73 10.47
CA LYS A 39 -7.64 0.01 10.25
C LYS A 39 -8.73 0.97 9.83
N PHE A 40 -9.54 0.51 8.89
CA PHE A 40 -10.75 1.18 8.44
C PHE A 40 -11.79 0.13 8.12
N ASN A 41 -13.02 0.34 8.62
CA ASN A 41 -14.17 -0.50 8.32
C ASN A 41 -15.18 0.37 7.58
N GLY A 42 -15.47 0.03 6.32
CA GLY A 42 -16.42 0.77 5.49
C GLY A 42 -16.03 0.70 4.01
N THR A 43 -16.73 1.49 3.20
CA THR A 43 -16.42 1.70 1.80
C THR A 43 -15.77 3.07 1.65
N PRO A 44 -14.62 3.20 0.96
CA PRO A 44 -14.01 4.51 0.69
C PRO A 44 -14.92 5.35 -0.21
N GLU A 45 -15.19 6.60 0.17
CA GLU A 45 -15.79 7.61 -0.70
C GLU A 45 -14.63 8.40 -1.32
N PHE A 46 -14.06 7.88 -2.41
CA PHE A 46 -12.83 8.41 -2.99
C PHE A 46 -13.07 9.55 -4.00
N ASN A 47 -12.08 10.44 -4.13
CA ASN A 47 -12.04 11.48 -5.15
C ASN A 47 -11.60 10.88 -6.50
N GLU A 48 -12.48 10.94 -7.50
CA GLU A 48 -12.24 10.41 -8.85
C GLU A 48 -11.12 11.13 -9.63
N GLU A 49 -10.72 12.34 -9.21
CA GLU A 49 -9.58 13.05 -9.81
C GLU A 49 -8.23 12.40 -9.45
N GLU A 50 -8.17 11.72 -8.30
CA GLU A 50 -6.95 11.11 -7.75
C GLU A 50 -6.98 9.57 -7.82
N VAL A 51 -8.16 8.96 -7.66
CA VAL A 51 -8.33 7.50 -7.53
C VAL A 51 -9.34 7.00 -8.56
N ALA A 52 -8.93 6.05 -9.40
CA ALA A 52 -9.81 5.47 -10.43
C ALA A 52 -10.69 4.32 -9.90
N GLU A 53 -10.18 3.51 -8.97
CA GLU A 53 -10.89 2.36 -8.39
C GLU A 53 -10.29 1.99 -7.03
N THR A 54 -11.09 1.38 -6.14
CA THR A 54 -10.61 0.76 -4.90
C THR A 54 -11.00 -0.71 -4.84
N LYS A 55 -10.11 -1.54 -4.27
CA LYS A 55 -10.36 -2.98 -4.13
C LYS A 55 -9.77 -3.52 -2.84
N TYR A 56 -10.59 -4.22 -2.06
CA TYR A 56 -10.12 -5.03 -0.93
C TYR A 56 -9.68 -6.40 -1.42
N MET A 57 -8.47 -6.81 -1.04
CA MET A 57 -7.87 -8.08 -1.45
C MET A 57 -7.15 -8.72 -0.27
N ASN A 58 -7.23 -10.04 -0.16
CA ASN A 58 -6.44 -10.80 0.81
C ASN A 58 -5.00 -11.02 0.30
N GLN A 59 -4.12 -11.51 1.18
CA GLN A 59 -2.70 -11.72 0.87
C GLN A 59 -2.45 -12.51 -0.41
N ARG A 60 -3.19 -13.62 -0.60
CA ARG A 60 -3.01 -14.51 -1.75
C ARG A 60 -3.46 -13.83 -3.04
N GLU A 61 -4.60 -13.14 -3.00
CA GLU A 61 -5.11 -12.40 -4.14
C GLU A 61 -4.14 -11.31 -4.60
N ILE A 62 -3.55 -10.57 -3.66
CA ILE A 62 -2.55 -9.55 -4.01
C ILE A 62 -1.29 -10.21 -4.58
N GLN A 63 -0.84 -11.33 -4.01
CA GLN A 63 0.32 -12.07 -4.52
C GLN A 63 0.12 -12.49 -5.98
N ASP A 64 -1.01 -13.14 -6.25
CA ASP A 64 -1.36 -13.65 -7.56
C ASP A 64 -1.50 -12.49 -8.56
N ALA A 65 -2.08 -11.36 -8.16
CA ALA A 65 -2.21 -10.18 -9.02
C ALA A 65 -0.85 -9.55 -9.37
N ILE A 66 0.05 -9.40 -8.39
CA ILE A 66 1.42 -8.90 -8.63
C ILE A 66 2.16 -9.83 -9.61
N GLN A 67 2.00 -11.15 -9.47
CA GLN A 67 2.67 -12.12 -10.35
C GLN A 67 2.10 -12.12 -11.78
N GLN A 68 0.78 -11.98 -11.92
CA GLN A 68 0.12 -12.02 -13.23
C GLN A 68 0.29 -10.72 -14.02
N ALA A 69 0.27 -9.57 -13.35
CA ALA A 69 0.33 -8.26 -13.99
C ALA A 69 1.19 -7.26 -13.19
N PRO A 70 2.51 -7.49 -13.03
CA PRO A 70 3.39 -6.68 -12.19
C PRO A 70 3.48 -5.20 -12.60
N GLN A 71 3.11 -4.88 -13.84
CA GLN A 71 3.06 -3.52 -14.40
C GLN A 71 1.84 -2.73 -13.95
N GLN A 72 0.79 -3.38 -13.43
CA GLN A 72 -0.36 -2.69 -12.84
C GLN A 72 -0.06 -2.13 -11.44
N PHE A 73 1.07 -2.50 -10.86
CA PHE A 73 1.49 -2.10 -9.53
C PHE A 73 2.70 -1.19 -9.59
N THR A 74 2.68 -0.16 -8.75
CA THR A 74 3.79 0.77 -8.62
C THR A 74 5.05 0.06 -8.09
N PRO A 75 6.25 0.56 -8.42
CA PRO A 75 7.49 -0.01 -7.92
C PRO A 75 7.53 -0.10 -6.38
N TRP A 76 7.11 0.95 -5.67
CA TRP A 76 7.11 0.98 -4.21
C TRP A 76 6.11 -0.01 -3.61
N PHE A 77 4.90 -0.17 -4.17
CA PHE A 77 3.93 -1.12 -3.63
C PHE A 77 4.46 -2.55 -3.61
N LYS A 78 5.22 -2.96 -4.65
CA LYS A 78 5.85 -4.29 -4.70
C LYS A 78 6.93 -4.45 -3.61
N LEU A 79 7.75 -3.43 -3.38
CA LEU A 79 8.76 -3.42 -2.32
C LEU A 79 8.12 -3.47 -0.91
N ILE A 80 7.02 -2.75 -0.72
CA ILE A 80 6.24 -2.76 0.52
C ILE A 80 5.63 -4.14 0.72
N TYR A 81 4.99 -4.72 -0.30
CA TYR A 81 4.33 -6.02 -0.23
C TYR A 81 5.26 -7.13 0.28
N GLU A 82 6.50 -7.19 -0.22
CA GLU A 82 7.50 -8.19 0.19
C GLU A 82 7.82 -8.15 1.69
N ARG A 83 7.67 -6.99 2.32
CA ARG A 83 7.97 -6.76 3.75
C ARG A 83 6.72 -6.73 4.62
N ALA A 84 5.58 -6.36 4.04
CA ALA A 84 4.37 -6.00 4.76
C ALA A 84 3.76 -7.15 5.55
N PHE A 85 3.77 -8.39 5.04
CA PHE A 85 3.07 -9.50 5.71
C PHE A 85 3.75 -9.94 6.99
N ASP A 86 5.07 -10.09 6.98
CA ASP A 86 5.83 -10.46 8.17
C ASP A 86 5.62 -9.42 9.28
N THR A 87 5.62 -8.14 8.90
CA THR A 87 5.32 -7.04 9.83
C THR A 87 3.86 -7.04 10.29
N TYR A 88 2.89 -7.23 9.39
CA TYR A 88 1.46 -7.26 9.71
C TYR A 88 1.13 -8.38 10.70
N PHE A 89 1.66 -9.59 10.46
CA PHE A 89 1.46 -10.73 11.35
C PHE A 89 2.04 -10.47 12.75
N SER A 90 3.23 -9.85 12.81
CA SER A 90 3.85 -9.45 14.08
C SER A 90 2.97 -8.47 14.88
N ILE A 91 2.40 -7.45 14.21
CA ILE A 91 1.65 -6.37 14.86
C ILE A 91 0.22 -6.79 15.25
N TYR A 92 -0.49 -7.50 14.37
CA TYR A 92 -1.94 -7.69 14.50
C TYR A 92 -2.37 -9.12 14.79
N LYS A 93 -1.60 -10.17 14.43
CA LYS A 93 -2.03 -11.56 14.65
C LYS A 93 -1.66 -12.09 16.05
N ASN A 94 -0.62 -11.56 16.68
CA ASN A 94 -0.28 -11.87 18.07
C ASN A 94 -1.20 -11.20 19.12
N LYS A 95 -2.25 -10.49 18.68
CA LYS A 95 -3.24 -9.80 19.53
C LYS A 95 -4.66 -10.39 19.42
N LEU A 96 -4.81 -11.54 18.76
CA LEU A 96 -6.05 -12.32 18.69
C LEU A 96 -5.93 -13.58 19.55
#